data_AF-A0A3Q0J628-F1
#
_entry.id   AF-A0A3Q0J628-F1
#
_cell.length_a   1.000
_cell.length_b   1.000
_cell.length_c   1.000
_cell.angle_alpha   90.00
_cell.angle_beta   90.00
_cell.angle_gamma   90.00
#
_symmetry.space_group_name_H-M   'P 1'
#
loop_
_entity.id
_entity.type
_entity.pdbx_description
1 polymer ?
#
loop_
_entity_poly.entity_id
_entity_poly.type
_entity_poly.pdbx_seq_one_letter_code
_entity_poly.pdbx_strand_id
1 'polypeptide(L)'
;MVQNLMTMRFGNRIFTPTWNRENIASVMITFKEPFGTQGRGGYFDEFGIIRDVMQNHLLQILSLVAMEKPATIHPDDIRNEKVNLHNNIIPDMPENFSFPILMKIDI
;
A
#
# COMPACT_ATOMS: atom_id res chain seq x y z
N MET A 1 -13.29 4.79 2.14
CA MET A 1 -12.67 3.96 3.19
C MET A 1 -11.16 4.16 3.30
N VAL A 2 -10.39 4.19 2.19
CA VAL A 2 -8.92 4.35 2.22
C VAL A 2 -8.45 5.59 3.02
N GLN A 3 -9.13 6.73 2.88
CA GLN A 3 -8.81 7.96 3.63
C GLN A 3 -8.92 7.79 5.16
N ASN A 4 -9.74 6.85 5.65
CA ASN A 4 -9.93 6.62 7.07
C ASN A 4 -8.67 6.04 7.74
N LEU A 5 -7.70 5.51 6.96
CA LEU A 5 -6.41 5.05 7.49
C LEU A 5 -5.67 6.17 8.23
N MET A 6 -5.73 7.40 7.71
CA MET A 6 -5.10 8.56 8.35
C MET A 6 -5.71 8.84 9.72
N THR A 7 -7.04 8.85 9.78
CA THR A 7 -7.78 9.07 11.03
C THR A 7 -7.55 7.93 12.01
N MET A 8 -7.53 6.67 11.55
CA MET A 8 -7.26 5.50 12.38
C MET A 8 -5.86 5.60 13.03
N ARG A 9 -4.80 5.80 12.22
CA ARG A 9 -3.40 5.77 12.68
C ARG A 9 -3.04 6.97 13.55
N PHE A 10 -3.42 8.17 13.13
CA PHE A 10 -2.92 9.41 13.73
C PHE A 10 -3.94 10.17 14.56
N GLY A 11 -5.23 9.83 14.44
CA GLY A 11 -6.31 10.45 15.21
C GLY A 11 -6.66 9.71 16.50
N ASN A 12 -6.12 8.51 16.74
CA ASN A 12 -6.45 7.68 17.90
C ASN A 12 -5.23 7.38 18.76
N ARG A 13 -5.28 7.80 20.04
CA ARG A 13 -4.21 7.55 21.02
C ARG A 13 -3.91 6.07 21.25
N ILE A 14 -4.86 5.18 20.98
CA ILE A 14 -4.70 3.73 21.16
C ILE A 14 -3.84 3.14 20.04
N PHE A 15 -4.06 3.57 18.80
CA PHE A 15 -3.37 3.00 17.64
C PHE A 15 -1.97 3.58 17.41
N THR A 16 -1.74 4.85 17.75
CA THR A 16 -0.43 5.49 17.54
C THR A 16 0.75 4.73 18.17
N PRO A 17 0.72 4.27 19.45
CA PRO A 17 1.85 3.55 20.03
C PRO A 17 1.96 2.08 19.59
N THR A 18 0.91 1.50 19.00
CA THR A 18 0.88 0.09 18.59
C THR A 18 1.16 -0.10 17.10
N TRP A 19 1.34 0.97 16.33
CA TRP A 19 1.52 0.90 14.88
C TRP A 19 3.00 0.81 14.50
N ASN A 20 3.66 -0.28 14.92
CA ASN A 20 5.09 -0.54 14.73
C ASN A 20 5.42 -2.05 14.83
N ARG A 21 6.69 -2.39 14.56
CA ARG A 21 7.18 -3.78 14.46
C ARG A 21 7.16 -4.55 15.76
N GLU A 22 7.15 -3.85 16.89
CA GLU A 22 7.02 -4.50 18.19
C GLU A 22 5.61 -5.05 18.43
N ASN A 23 4.60 -4.50 17.74
CA ASN A 23 3.19 -4.81 17.96
C ASN A 23 2.49 -5.44 16.75
N ILE A 24 3.02 -5.24 15.54
CA ILE A 24 2.42 -5.75 14.30
C ILE A 24 3.30 -6.84 13.71
N ALA A 25 2.79 -8.07 13.68
CA ALA A 25 3.51 -9.21 13.13
C ALA A 25 3.56 -9.20 11.58
N SER A 26 2.48 -8.74 10.93
CA SER A 26 2.43 -8.62 9.46
C SER A 26 1.24 -7.79 9.02
N VAL A 27 1.38 -7.09 7.90
CA VAL A 27 0.29 -6.45 7.16
C VAL A 27 0.01 -7.25 5.89
N MET A 28 -1.27 -7.43 5.56
CA MET A 28 -1.70 -8.06 4.32
C MET A 28 -2.68 -7.16 3.57
N ILE A 29 -2.32 -6.77 2.35
CA ILE A 29 -3.19 -6.00 1.45
C ILE A 29 -3.65 -6.95 0.35
N THR A 30 -4.97 -7.18 0.25
CA THR A 30 -5.55 -8.11 -0.72
C THR A 30 -6.45 -7.38 -1.70
N PHE A 31 -6.26 -7.68 -2.99
CA PHE A 31 -7.14 -7.25 -4.07
C PHE A 31 -7.68 -8.49 -4.78
N LYS A 32 -9.00 -8.55 -4.95
CA LYS A 32 -9.70 -9.64 -5.63
C LYS A 32 -10.80 -9.04 -6.48
N GLU A 33 -10.84 -9.45 -7.75
CA GLU A 33 -11.95 -9.16 -8.65
C GLU A 33 -12.68 -10.47 -8.98
N PRO A 34 -14.02 -10.49 -8.97
CA PRO A 34 -14.79 -11.70 -9.23
C PRO A 34 -14.87 -12.04 -10.73
N PHE A 35 -14.24 -11.26 -11.61
CA PHE A 35 -14.24 -11.42 -13.06
C PHE A 35 -12.81 -11.34 -13.62
N GLY A 36 -12.59 -11.97 -14.78
CA GLY A 36 -11.32 -11.91 -15.52
C GLY A 36 -11.19 -10.66 -16.39
N THR A 37 -10.31 -10.70 -17.39
CA THR A 37 -9.97 -9.56 -18.28
C THR A 37 -11.04 -9.21 -19.33
N GLN A 38 -12.32 -9.46 -19.05
CA GLN A 38 -13.45 -9.38 -19.99
C GLN A 38 -13.41 -8.10 -20.84
N GLY A 39 -13.16 -8.26 -22.16
CA GLY A 39 -13.09 -7.15 -23.12
C GLY A 39 -11.83 -6.29 -23.05
N ARG A 40 -10.92 -6.54 -22.11
CA ARG A 40 -9.64 -5.86 -21.90
C ARG A 40 -8.42 -6.75 -22.14
N GLY A 41 -8.60 -7.98 -22.63
CA GLY A 41 -7.53 -8.96 -22.85
C GLY A 41 -6.31 -8.37 -23.57
N GLY A 42 -6.52 -7.64 -24.67
CA GLY A 42 -5.40 -7.02 -25.40
C GLY A 42 -4.64 -5.93 -24.62
N TYR A 43 -5.31 -5.18 -23.74
CA TYR A 43 -4.65 -4.21 -22.84
C TYR A 43 -3.99 -4.92 -21.66
N PHE A 44 -4.65 -5.92 -21.08
CA PHE A 44 -4.12 -6.62 -19.91
C PHE A 44 -2.92 -7.50 -20.26
N ASP A 45 -2.84 -8.04 -21.47
CA ASP A 45 -1.71 -8.82 -21.97
C ASP A 45 -0.42 -7.98 -22.11
N GLU A 46 -0.53 -6.69 -22.45
CA GLU A 46 0.62 -5.78 -22.60
C GLU A 46 1.03 -5.11 -21.28
N PHE A 47 0.05 -4.75 -20.44
CA PHE A 47 0.28 -3.98 -19.23
C PHE A 47 0.45 -4.85 -17.97
N GLY A 48 -0.35 -5.92 -17.86
CA GLY A 48 -0.37 -6.84 -16.72
C GLY A 48 -0.87 -6.24 -15.41
N ILE A 49 -1.15 -7.10 -14.43
CA ILE A 49 -1.67 -6.70 -13.11
C ILE A 49 -0.73 -5.74 -12.35
N ILE A 50 0.58 -5.83 -12.61
CA ILE A 50 1.58 -5.01 -11.94
C ILE A 50 1.34 -3.52 -12.25
N ARG A 51 1.16 -3.17 -13.53
CA ARG A 51 0.93 -1.79 -13.94
C ARG A 51 -0.52 -1.35 -13.76
N ASP A 52 -1.45 -2.30 -13.84
CA ASP A 52 -2.87 -2.00 -13.72
C ASP A 52 -3.28 -1.67 -12.28
N VAL A 53 -2.80 -2.45 -11.29
CA VAL A 53 -3.27 -2.34 -9.89
C VAL A 53 -2.15 -2.25 -8.85
N MET A 54 -1.03 -2.96 -9.04
CA MET A 54 -0.01 -3.04 -7.98
C MET A 54 0.78 -1.75 -7.82
N GLN A 55 1.36 -1.24 -8.92
CA GLN A 55 2.28 -0.09 -8.93
C GLN A 55 1.57 1.22 -8.56
N ASN A 56 0.28 1.32 -8.83
CA ASN A 56 -0.51 2.51 -8.57
C ASN A 56 -1.35 2.36 -7.28
N HIS A 57 -2.39 1.52 -7.29
CA HIS A 57 -3.42 1.45 -6.27
C HIS A 57 -2.92 0.80 -4.99
N LEU A 58 -2.33 -0.40 -5.08
CA LEU A 58 -1.83 -1.10 -3.89
C LEU A 58 -0.62 -0.38 -3.30
N LEU A 59 0.25 0.18 -4.14
CA LEU A 59 1.37 0.99 -3.66
C LEU A 59 0.88 2.25 -2.92
N GLN A 60 -0.16 2.93 -3.39
CA GLN A 60 -0.74 4.07 -2.67
C GLN A 60 -1.38 3.68 -1.34
N ILE A 61 -2.03 2.51 -1.26
CA ILE A 61 -2.56 1.98 0.01
C ILE A 61 -1.41 1.65 0.95
N LEU A 62 -0.37 0.98 0.46
CA LEU A 62 0.88 0.73 1.19
C LEU A 62 1.42 2.03 1.77
N SER A 63 1.52 3.10 0.96
CA SER A 63 2.06 4.37 1.43
C SER A 63 1.28 4.89 2.63
N LEU A 64 -0.05 4.81 2.60
CA LEU A 64 -0.88 5.27 3.72
C LEU A 64 -0.79 4.37 4.96
N VAL A 65 -0.50 3.08 4.79
CA VAL A 65 -0.35 2.12 5.88
C VAL A 65 1.00 2.26 6.58
N ALA A 66 2.07 2.52 5.84
CA ALA A 66 3.44 2.43 6.35
C ALA A 66 4.17 3.78 6.48
N MET A 67 3.70 4.86 5.86
CA MET A 67 4.36 6.17 6.01
C MET A 67 4.34 6.66 7.47
N GLU A 68 5.29 7.52 7.83
CA GLU A 68 5.31 8.19 9.12
C GLU A 68 4.17 9.22 9.27
N LYS A 69 4.00 9.72 10.50
CA LYS A 69 3.02 10.78 10.76
C LYS A 69 3.47 12.08 10.06
N PRO A 70 2.67 12.64 9.14
CA PRO A 70 3.04 13.90 8.49
C PRO A 70 3.01 15.06 9.48
N ALA A 71 3.81 16.09 9.20
CA ALA A 71 3.88 17.30 10.01
C ALA A 71 2.50 17.97 10.17
N THR A 72 1.72 18.03 9.09
CA THR A 72 0.33 18.51 9.10
C THR A 72 -0.56 17.67 8.18
N ILE A 73 -1.85 18.01 8.10
CA ILE A 73 -2.78 17.42 7.13
C ILE A 73 -2.73 18.12 5.76
N HIS A 74 -1.80 19.05 5.54
CA HIS A 74 -1.60 19.69 4.25
C HIS A 74 -1.21 18.63 3.20
N PRO A 75 -1.75 18.70 1.97
CA PRO A 75 -1.49 17.68 0.94
C PRO A 75 0.00 17.43 0.66
N ASP A 76 0.82 18.49 0.70
CA ASP A 76 2.27 18.38 0.44
C ASP A 76 3.00 17.64 1.56
N ASP A 77 2.64 17.85 2.82
CA ASP A 77 3.25 17.13 3.95
C ASP A 77 2.91 15.64 3.89
N ILE A 78 1.66 15.30 3.55
CA ILE A 78 1.24 13.91 3.33
C ILE A 78 2.02 13.30 2.16
N ARG A 79 2.18 14.04 1.07
CA ARG A 79 2.95 13.59 -0.10
C ARG A 79 4.40 13.33 0.27
N ASN A 80 5.01 14.21 1.06
CA ASN A 80 6.40 14.09 1.48
C ASN A 80 6.62 12.78 2.26
N GLU A 81 5.74 12.43 3.20
CA GLU A 81 5.87 11.16 3.93
C GLU A 81 5.66 9.94 3.05
N LYS A 82 4.74 10.01 2.07
CA LYS A 82 4.60 8.93 1.08
C LYS A 82 5.87 8.75 0.25
N VAL A 83 6.48 9.84 -0.22
CA VAL A 83 7.73 9.79 -1.00
C VAL A 83 8.89 9.30 -0.16
N ASN A 84 8.99 9.75 1.10
CA ASN A 84 9.98 9.28 2.05
C ASN A 84 9.89 7.76 2.22
N LEU A 85 8.69 7.22 2.43
CA LEU A 85 8.50 5.76 2.48
C LEU A 85 9.01 5.08 1.21
N HIS A 86 8.63 5.55 0.01
CA HIS A 86 9.04 4.92 -1.24
C HIS A 86 10.57 4.85 -1.41
N ASN A 87 11.31 5.84 -0.91
CA ASN A 87 12.78 5.83 -0.94
C ASN A 87 13.40 4.79 0.00
N ASN A 88 12.64 4.30 0.98
CA ASN A 88 13.07 3.30 1.96
C ASN A 88 12.55 1.88 1.66
N ILE A 89 11.72 1.72 0.62
CA ILE A 89 11.26 0.39 0.20
C ILE A 89 12.42 -0.32 -0.50
N ILE A 90 12.79 -1.49 0.01
CA ILE A 90 13.71 -2.40 -0.67
C ILE A 90 12.93 -3.05 -1.83
N PRO A 91 13.39 -2.92 -3.09
CA PRO A 91 12.71 -3.54 -4.21
C PRO A 91 12.89 -5.06 -4.14
N ASP A 92 11.85 -5.74 -3.69
CA ASP A 92 11.75 -7.19 -3.79
C ASP A 92 11.22 -7.53 -5.19
N MET A 93 12.08 -8.09 -6.06
CA MET A 93 11.65 -8.70 -7.32
C MET A 93 11.66 -10.22 -7.18
N PRO A 94 10.58 -10.85 -6.71
CA PRO A 94 10.37 -12.26 -6.99
C PRO A 94 9.96 -12.42 -8.46
N GLU A 95 10.64 -13.33 -9.19
CA GLU A 95 10.35 -13.65 -10.61
C GLU A 95 8.92 -14.18 -10.84
N ASN A 96 8.18 -14.55 -9.80
CA ASN A 96 6.84 -15.12 -9.90
C ASN A 96 5.89 -14.55 -8.83
N PHE A 97 5.04 -13.59 -9.22
CA PHE A 97 3.88 -13.18 -8.43
C PHE A 97 2.70 -14.11 -8.74
N SER A 98 2.19 -14.82 -7.73
CA SER A 98 0.94 -15.60 -7.81
C SER A 98 -0.13 -14.97 -6.92
N PHE A 99 -1.39 -15.06 -7.34
CA PHE A 99 -2.53 -14.54 -6.58
C PHE A 99 -2.86 -15.45 -5.38
N PRO A 100 -3.24 -14.91 -4.21
CA PRO A 100 -3.36 -13.48 -3.87
C PRO A 100 -2.00 -12.80 -3.67
N ILE A 101 -1.88 -11.55 -4.11
CA ILE A 101 -0.66 -10.75 -3.96
C ILE A 101 -0.46 -10.44 -2.47
N LEU A 102 0.65 -10.91 -1.92
CA LEU A 102 1.06 -10.66 -0.54
C LEU A 102 2.21 -9.67 -0.52
N MET A 103 1.95 -8.47 -0.03
CA MET A 103 3.00 -7.50 0.29
C MET A 103 3.23 -7.55 1.80
N LYS A 104 4.36 -8.11 2.23
CA LYS A 104 4.81 -8.07 3.62
C LYS A 104 5.53 -6.75 3.88
N ILE A 105 5.24 -6.15 5.02
CA ILE A 105 5.82 -4.89 5.45
C ILE A 105 6.23 -5.07 6.90
N ASP A 106 7.47 -4.73 7.20
CA ASP A 106 7.94 -4.51 8.55
C ASP A 106 7.67 -3.03 8.89
N ILE A 107 6.43 -2.72 9.29
CA ILE A 107 6.15 -1.53 10.10
C ILE A 107 6.58 -1.83 11.52
#